data_AF-A0A1J8Q0Q4-F1
#
_entry.id   AF-A0A1J8Q0Q4-F1
#
_cell.length_a   1.000
_cell.length_b   1.000
_cell.length_c   1.000
_cell.angle_alpha   90.00
_cell.angle_beta   90.00
_cell.angle_gamma   90.00
#
_symmetry.space_group_name_H-M   'P 1'
#
loop_
_entity.id
_entity.type
_entity.pdbx_description
1 polymer ?
#
loop_
_entity_poly.entity_id
_entity_poly.type
_entity_poly.pdbx_seq_one_letter_code
_entity_poly.pdbx_strand_id
1 'polypeptide(L)'
;MIKTIKNIQALSGFKQEGLNKKLATLNIKLSGVEFVHFADCTHTLTATEREVLSELLSYEAPFTEVNETQIIVIPRLGTISPWSSKASDIL
;
A
#
# COMPACT_ATOMS: atom_id res chain seq x y z
N MET A 1 -8.22 10.40 -12.88
CA MET A 1 -7.35 9.32 -13.42
C MET A 1 -6.68 8.69 -12.22
N ILE A 2 -6.81 7.38 -12.04
CA ILE A 2 -6.25 6.72 -10.88
C ILE A 2 -4.75 6.51 -11.08
N LYS A 3 -3.95 7.06 -10.17
CA LYS A 3 -2.51 6.81 -10.04
C LYS A 3 -2.25 5.85 -8.89
N THR A 4 -1.44 4.83 -9.16
CA THR A 4 -1.02 3.86 -8.15
C THR A 4 0.38 4.18 -7.66
N ILE A 5 0.56 4.18 -6.34
CA ILE A 5 1.86 4.30 -5.65
C ILE A 5 2.06 3.03 -4.82
N LYS A 6 3.27 2.44 -4.91
CA LYS A 6 3.63 1.11 -4.39
C LYS A 6 5.04 1.11 -3.77
N ASN A 7 5.52 -0.06 -3.38
CA ASN A 7 6.87 -0.32 -2.85
C ASN A 7 7.08 0.25 -1.44
N ILE A 8 6.04 0.20 -0.62
CA ILE A 8 6.06 0.69 0.77
C ILE A 8 5.77 -0.51 1.68
N GLN A 9 6.70 -0.89 2.54
CA GLN A 9 6.56 -2.04 3.44
C GLN A 9 5.40 -1.82 4.42
N ALA A 10 4.43 -2.76 4.45
CA ALA A 10 3.27 -2.64 5.34
C ALA A 10 3.44 -3.37 6.69
N LEU A 11 4.26 -4.43 6.74
CA LEU A 11 4.49 -5.21 7.95
C LEU A 11 5.98 -5.26 8.31
N SER A 12 6.29 -5.10 9.60
CA SER A 12 7.62 -5.44 10.10
C SER A 12 7.86 -6.95 10.06
N GLY A 13 9.12 -7.38 10.08
CA GLY A 13 9.49 -8.80 10.08
C GLY A 13 8.80 -9.59 11.20
N PHE A 14 8.73 -9.03 12.41
CA PHE A 14 8.03 -9.65 13.55
C PHE A 14 6.53 -9.89 13.27
N LYS A 15 5.83 -8.91 12.70
CA LYS A 15 4.40 -9.06 12.36
C LYS A 15 4.20 -10.09 11.24
N GLN A 16 5.07 -10.08 10.22
CA GLN A 16 5.04 -11.05 9.12
C GLN A 16 5.29 -12.48 9.62
N GLU A 17 6.25 -12.68 10.51
CA GLU A 17 6.49 -13.98 11.17
C GLU A 17 5.27 -14.44 11.96
N GLY A 18 4.65 -13.54 12.74
CA GLY A 18 3.42 -13.84 13.48
C GLY A 18 2.27 -14.28 12.57
N LEU A 19 2.11 -13.64 11.41
CA LEU A 19 1.12 -14.03 10.41
C LEU A 19 1.48 -15.37 9.74
N ASN A 20 2.74 -15.57 9.37
CA ASN A 20 3.23 -16.82 8.78
C ASN A 20 3.03 -18.02 9.71
N LYS A 21 3.17 -17.86 11.04
CA LYS A 21 2.84 -18.92 12.00
C LYS A 21 1.37 -19.35 11.94
N LYS A 22 0.45 -18.41 11.68
CA LYS A 22 -0.98 -18.71 11.52
C LYS A 22 -1.28 -19.33 10.16
N LEU A 23 -0.63 -18.86 9.09
CA LEU A 23 -0.81 -19.38 7.73
C LEU A 23 -0.20 -20.77 7.52
N ALA A 24 0.78 -21.14 8.34
CA ALA A 24 1.42 -22.45 8.29
C ALA A 24 0.41 -23.61 8.44
N THR A 25 -0.70 -23.42 9.16
CA THR A 25 -1.77 -24.45 9.28
C THR A 25 -2.49 -24.72 7.96
N LEU A 26 -2.34 -23.84 6.97
CA LEU A 26 -2.90 -23.95 5.62
C LEU A 26 -1.83 -24.27 4.58
N ASN A 27 -0.59 -24.55 5.00
CA ASN A 27 0.57 -24.77 4.12
C ASN A 27 0.87 -23.57 3.20
N ILE A 28 0.58 -22.35 3.66
CA ILE A 28 0.85 -21.10 2.94
C ILE A 28 1.92 -20.30 3.67
N LYS A 29 2.82 -19.65 2.92
CA LYS A 29 3.79 -18.69 3.43
C LYS A 29 3.66 -17.38 2.66
N LEU A 30 3.53 -16.29 3.41
CA LEU A 30 3.49 -14.95 2.87
C LEU A 30 4.90 -14.41 2.64
N SER A 31 5.17 -14.02 1.40
CA SER A 31 6.47 -13.48 0.96
C SER A 31 6.70 -12.02 1.38
N GLY A 32 5.63 -11.21 1.41
CA GLY A 32 5.71 -9.82 1.80
C GLY A 32 4.34 -9.14 1.78
N VAL A 33 4.26 -7.94 2.36
CA VAL A 33 3.06 -7.09 2.32
C VAL A 33 3.50 -5.67 2.05
N GLU A 34 2.91 -5.05 1.04
CA GLU A 34 3.08 -3.63 0.75
C GLU A 34 1.79 -2.85 0.95
N PHE A 35 1.93 -1.55 1.24
CA PHE A 35 0.85 -0.59 1.05
C PHE A 35 0.77 -0.22 -0.44
N VAL A 36 -0.46 -0.10 -0.92
CA VAL A 36 -0.76 0.42 -2.26
C VAL A 36 -1.71 1.59 -2.10
N HIS A 37 -1.28 2.77 -2.56
CA HIS A 37 -2.12 3.97 -2.56
C HIS A 37 -2.72 4.17 -3.95
N PHE A 38 -4.03 4.41 -3.98
CA PHE A 38 -4.78 4.76 -5.18
C PHE A 38 -5.20 6.22 -5.07
N ALA A 39 -4.58 7.09 -5.85
CA ALA A 39 -4.91 8.51 -5.90
C ALA A 39 -5.77 8.77 -7.13
N ASP A 40 -7.03 9.20 -6.94
CA ASP A 40 -7.85 9.66 -8.06
C ASP A 40 -7.59 11.15 -8.32
N CYS A 41 -6.77 11.43 -9.34
CA CYS A 41 -6.37 12.79 -9.67
C CYS A 41 -7.32 13.40 -10.69
N THR A 42 -7.73 14.65 -10.47
CA THR A 42 -8.61 15.41 -11.39
C THR A 42 -7.93 15.78 -12.70
N HIS A 43 -6.60 15.72 -12.75
CA HIS A 43 -5.76 16.02 -13.90
C HIS A 43 -4.49 15.14 -13.87
N THR A 44 -3.73 15.17 -14.97
CA THR A 44 -2.42 14.51 -15.02
C THR A 44 -1.42 15.31 -14.19
N LEU A 45 -0.89 14.69 -13.13
CA LEU A 45 0.14 15.29 -12.31
C LEU A 45 1.38 15.66 -13.14
N THR A 46 1.96 16.82 -12.89
CA THR A 46 3.27 17.25 -13.39
C THR A 46 4.41 16.45 -12.75
N ALA A 47 5.66 16.67 -13.18
CA ALA A 47 6.81 16.00 -12.57
C ALA A 47 6.96 16.37 -11.09
N THR A 48 6.88 17.66 -10.78
CA THR A 48 7.00 18.19 -9.41
C THR A 48 5.89 17.68 -8.50
N GLU A 49 4.62 17.66 -8.97
CA GLU A 49 3.52 17.12 -8.16
C GLU A 49 3.67 15.63 -7.87
N ARG A 50 4.22 14.86 -8.81
CA ARG A 50 4.52 13.44 -8.58
C ARG A 50 5.62 13.23 -7.54
N GLU A 51 6.64 14.09 -7.53
CA GLU A 51 7.71 14.03 -6.54
C GLU A 51 7.18 14.34 -5.14
N VAL A 52 6.42 15.44 -5.00
CA VAL A 52 5.78 15.81 -3.73
C VAL A 52 4.86 14.70 -3.22
N LEU A 53 4.01 14.15 -4.10
CA LEU A 53 3.14 13.04 -3.72
C LEU A 53 3.92 11.80 -3.28
N SER A 54 5.01 11.48 -3.98
CA SER A 54 5.89 10.35 -3.60
C SER A 54 6.51 10.56 -2.23
N GLU A 55 6.99 11.77 -1.94
CA GLU A 55 7.59 12.12 -0.65
C GLU A 55 6.57 12.02 0.49
N LEU A 56 5.37 12.57 0.31
CA LEU A 56 4.29 12.50 1.31
C LEU A 56 3.85 11.05 1.61
N LEU A 57 3.98 10.15 0.64
CA LEU A 57 3.64 8.73 0.78
C LEU A 57 4.84 7.85 1.16
N SER A 58 6.05 8.40 1.32
CA SER A 58 7.25 7.64 1.71
C SER A 58 7.44 7.56 3.22
N TYR A 59 6.40 7.12 3.94
CA TYR A 59 6.37 7.13 5.40
C TYR A 59 6.85 5.81 6.05
N GLU A 60 7.14 4.76 5.26
CA GLU A 60 7.71 3.49 5.73
C GLU A 60 8.93 3.08 4.89
N ALA A 61 9.59 2.00 5.31
CA ALA A 61 10.70 1.40 4.59
C ALA A 61 10.28 0.93 3.17
N PRO A 62 11.20 0.97 2.19
CA PRO A 62 10.92 0.46 0.85
C PRO A 62 10.65 -1.04 0.87
N PHE A 63 9.69 -1.47 0.06
CA PHE A 63 9.41 -2.88 -0.21
C PHE A 63 10.03 -3.30 -1.54
N THR A 64 10.63 -4.48 -1.56
CA THR A 64 11.10 -5.12 -2.79
C THR A 64 10.03 -6.06 -3.30
N GLU A 65 9.54 -5.80 -4.52
CA GLU A 65 8.52 -6.63 -5.16
C GLU A 65 8.96 -8.09 -5.28
N VAL A 66 8.01 -8.99 -5.05
CA VAL A 66 8.19 -10.44 -5.20
C VAL A 66 7.22 -10.91 -6.28
N ASN A 67 7.74 -11.60 -7.31
CA ASN A 67 6.96 -12.14 -8.43
C ASN A 67 6.16 -13.39 -8.00
N GLU A 68 5.15 -13.18 -7.17
CA GLU A 68 4.28 -14.23 -6.62
C GLU A 68 2.81 -13.85 -6.79
N THR A 69 1.90 -14.76 -6.44
CA THR A 69 0.45 -14.48 -6.45
C THR A 69 0.11 -13.35 -5.48
N GLN A 70 -0.58 -12.32 -5.96
CA GLN A 70 -0.94 -11.13 -5.17
C GLN A 70 -2.41 -11.15 -4.75
N ILE A 71 -2.67 -10.71 -3.52
CA ILE A 71 -4.01 -10.45 -2.99
C ILE A 71 -4.05 -8.99 -2.56
N ILE A 72 -5.03 -8.24 -3.06
CA ILE A 72 -5.25 -6.84 -2.68
C ILE A 72 -6.40 -6.78 -1.68
N VAL A 73 -6.13 -6.17 -0.52
CA VAL A 73 -7.14 -5.89 0.50
C VAL A 73 -7.39 -4.39 0.53
N ILE A 74 -8.64 -4.00 0.28
CA ILE A 74 -9.09 -2.60 0.24
C ILE A 74 -10.36 -2.43 1.08
N PRO A 75 -10.72 -1.19 1.46
CA PRO A 75 -12.05 -0.90 1.99
C PRO A 75 -13.15 -1.44 1.07
N ARG A 76 -14.31 -1.77 1.65
CA ARG A 76 -15.46 -2.22 0.88
C ARG A 76 -15.82 -1.18 -0.17
N LEU A 77 -16.12 -1.63 -1.39
CA LEU A 77 -16.60 -0.75 -2.46
C LEU A 77 -17.83 0.05 -1.99
N GLY A 78 -17.82 1.35 -2.26
CA GLY A 78 -18.83 2.29 -1.77
C GLY A 78 -18.56 2.85 -0.36
N THR A 79 -17.38 2.60 0.23
CA THR A 79 -16.96 3.20 1.50
C THR A 79 -15.68 4.01 1.34
N ILE A 80 -15.55 5.07 2.12
CA ILE A 80 -14.32 5.88 2.22
C ILE A 80 -13.72 5.62 3.61
N SER A 81 -12.45 5.21 3.66
CA SER A 81 -11.79 4.96 4.94
C SER A 81 -11.42 6.29 5.63
N PRO A 82 -11.33 6.32 6.98
CA PRO A 82 -10.85 7.51 7.68
C PRO A 82 -9.46 7.96 7.22
N TRP A 83 -8.60 7.00 6.84
CA TRP A 83 -7.29 7.30 6.25
C TRP A 83 -7.44 8.05 4.92
N SER A 84 -8.35 7.62 4.05
CA SER A 84 -8.56 8.29 2.76
C SER A 84 -9.01 9.73 2.94
N SER A 85 -9.96 10.00 3.85
CA SER A 85 -10.38 11.38 4.15
C SER A 85 -9.21 12.22 4.64
N LYS A 86 -8.44 11.69 5.61
CA LYS A 86 -7.32 12.45 6.20
C LYS A 86 -6.18 12.67 5.21
N ALA A 87 -5.86 11.67 4.38
CA ALA A 87 -4.82 11.78 3.35
C ALA A 87 -5.23 12.81 2.29
N SER A 88 -6.48 12.81 1.86
CA SER A 88 -7.01 13.83 0.94
C SER A 88 -7.02 15.24 1.53
N ASP A 89 -7.18 15.42 2.84
CA ASP A 89 -7.07 16.74 3.48
C ASP A 89 -5.62 17.26 3.52
N ILE A 90 -4.63 16.36 3.46
CA ILE A 90 -3.19 16.69 3.52
C ILE A 90 -2.63 16.98 2.12
N LEU A 91 -3.17 16.32 1.09
CA LEU A 91 -2.74 16.40 -0.31
C LEU A 91 -3.39 17.57 -1.06
#